data_AF-A0A929THV8-F1
#
_entry.id   AF-A0A929THV8-F1
#
_cell.length_a   1.000
_cell.length_b   1.000
_cell.length_c   1.000
_cell.angle_alpha   90.00
_cell.angle_beta   90.00
_cell.angle_gamma   90.00
#
_symmetry.space_group_name_H-M   'P 1'
#
loop_
_entity.id
_entity.type
_entity.pdbx_description
1 polymer ?
#
loop_
_entity_poly.entity_id
_entity_poly.type
_entity_poly.pdbx_seq_one_letter_code
_entity_poly.pdbx_strand_id
1 'polypeptide(L)'
;NASIEAARAGEAGKGFAVVAGEIGSLAANSRNAAKKITEIVAQITGEIGSLSEQSKSNMAAIEQSGDAVKKTGQSFHSIVEELNTAAATLDDMIVRMREVNEIAVNVASISEEQSASTAEVTTTAENLASSAEGIAKTSKDVEDVASSLSESATQISEALEKFKID
;
A
#
# COMPACT_ATOMS: atom_id res chain seq x y z
N ASN A 1 -90.53 -21.31 18.41
CA ASN A 1 -91.58 -22.23 17.90
C ASN A 1 -91.70 -23.46 18.76
N ALA A 2 -90.74 -24.41 18.79
CA ALA A 2 -90.88 -25.64 19.61
C ALA A 2 -91.17 -25.40 21.12
N SER A 3 -90.46 -24.48 21.78
CA SER A 3 -90.75 -24.12 23.20
C SER A 3 -92.08 -23.40 23.40
N ILE A 4 -92.61 -22.72 22.37
CA ILE A 4 -93.88 -21.98 22.40
C ILE A 4 -95.05 -22.97 22.25
N GLU A 5 -94.97 -23.87 21.28
CA GLU A 5 -95.93 -24.97 21.09
C GLU A 5 -95.95 -25.96 22.27
N ALA A 6 -94.79 -26.20 22.91
CA ALA A 6 -94.71 -27.02 24.12
C ALA A 6 -95.40 -26.35 25.33
N ALA A 7 -95.30 -25.02 25.48
CA ALA A 7 -96.04 -24.27 26.51
C ALA A 7 -97.57 -24.30 26.26
N ARG A 8 -97.98 -24.36 24.99
CA ARG A 8 -99.39 -24.42 24.55
C ARG A 8 -100.07 -25.77 24.87
N ALA A 9 -99.29 -26.85 25.04
CA ALA A 9 -99.77 -28.20 25.37
C ALA A 9 -99.92 -28.46 26.90
N GLY A 10 -99.65 -27.48 27.75
CA GLY A 10 -99.84 -27.58 29.21
C GLY A 10 -98.95 -28.64 29.88
N GLU A 11 -99.51 -29.42 30.81
CA GLU A 11 -98.80 -30.47 31.57
C GLU A 11 -98.13 -31.52 30.66
N ALA A 12 -98.77 -31.91 29.56
CA ALA A 12 -98.24 -32.89 28.61
C ALA A 12 -97.02 -32.36 27.81
N GLY A 13 -96.84 -31.05 27.73
CA GLY A 13 -95.77 -30.38 26.98
C GLY A 13 -94.51 -30.08 27.79
N LYS A 14 -94.50 -30.29 29.12
CA LYS A 14 -93.36 -29.96 30.00
C LYS A 14 -92.05 -30.62 29.56
N GLY A 15 -92.07 -31.90 29.20
CA GLY A 15 -90.88 -32.61 28.70
C GLY A 15 -90.36 -32.03 27.37
N PHE A 16 -91.26 -31.72 26.44
CA PHE A 16 -90.92 -31.08 25.16
C PHE A 16 -90.40 -29.65 25.33
N ALA A 17 -90.89 -28.91 26.33
CA ALA A 17 -90.43 -27.57 26.63
C ALA A 17 -88.97 -27.56 27.13
N VAL A 18 -88.60 -28.53 27.99
CA VAL A 18 -87.22 -28.72 28.46
C VAL A 18 -86.29 -29.07 27.29
N VAL A 19 -86.67 -30.05 26.46
CA VAL A 19 -85.87 -30.45 25.29
C VAL A 19 -85.71 -29.30 24.29
N ALA A 20 -86.77 -28.52 24.03
CA ALA A 20 -86.69 -27.38 23.13
C ALA A 20 -85.81 -26.24 23.70
N GLY A 21 -85.79 -26.05 25.03
CA GLY A 21 -84.86 -25.15 25.71
C GLY A 21 -83.41 -25.58 25.57
N GLU A 22 -83.14 -26.88 25.74
CA GLU A 22 -81.80 -27.46 25.58
C GLU A 22 -81.30 -27.36 24.13
N ILE A 23 -82.17 -27.63 23.15
CA ILE A 23 -81.87 -27.42 21.72
C ILE A 23 -81.59 -25.93 21.42
N GLY A 24 -82.36 -25.02 22.02
CA GLY A 24 -82.13 -23.57 21.90
C GLY A 24 -80.78 -23.13 22.47
N SER A 25 -80.42 -23.65 23.65
CA SER A 25 -79.12 -23.44 24.30
C SER A 25 -77.98 -24.00 23.45
N LEU A 26 -78.11 -25.23 22.94
CA LEU A 26 -77.12 -25.86 22.07
C LEU A 26 -76.93 -25.08 20.76
N ALA A 27 -78.02 -24.60 20.14
CA ALA A 27 -77.95 -23.77 18.94
C ALA A 27 -77.26 -22.41 19.21
N ALA A 28 -77.51 -21.78 20.36
CA ALA A 28 -76.83 -20.56 20.77
C ALA A 28 -75.32 -20.81 21.01
N ASN A 29 -74.97 -21.90 21.69
CA ASN A 29 -73.59 -22.32 21.90
C ASN A 29 -72.89 -22.62 20.57
N SER A 30 -73.55 -23.32 19.65
CA SER A 30 -73.03 -23.59 18.30
C SER A 30 -72.79 -22.32 17.51
N ARG A 31 -73.70 -21.33 17.60
CA ARG A 31 -73.54 -20.02 16.94
C ARG A 31 -72.34 -19.26 17.51
N ASN A 32 -72.18 -19.27 18.83
CA ASN A 32 -71.05 -18.62 19.50
C ASN A 32 -69.72 -19.29 19.14
N ALA A 33 -69.68 -20.62 19.09
CA ALA A 33 -68.51 -21.37 18.64
C ALA A 33 -68.15 -21.03 17.19
N ALA A 34 -69.13 -21.01 16.28
CA ALA A 34 -68.91 -20.62 14.88
C ALA A 34 -68.35 -19.20 14.77
N LYS A 35 -68.86 -18.24 15.55
CA LYS A 35 -68.35 -16.86 15.58
C LYS A 35 -66.87 -16.80 16.02
N LYS A 36 -66.51 -17.53 17.09
CA LYS A 36 -65.12 -17.63 17.56
C LYS A 36 -64.21 -18.25 16.50
N ILE A 37 -64.66 -19.28 15.80
CA ILE A 37 -63.90 -19.89 14.69
C ILE A 37 -63.65 -18.86 13.60
N THR A 38 -64.66 -18.08 13.20
CA THR A 38 -64.49 -17.01 12.20
C THR A 38 -63.47 -15.95 12.65
N GLU A 39 -63.51 -15.54 13.91
CA GLU A 39 -62.54 -14.58 14.48
C GLU A 39 -61.11 -15.14 14.45
N ILE A 40 -60.92 -16.40 14.84
CA ILE A 40 -59.61 -17.08 14.79
C ILE A 40 -59.11 -17.20 13.34
N VAL A 41 -59.97 -17.59 12.40
CA VAL A 41 -59.58 -17.70 10.98
C VAL A 41 -59.18 -16.34 10.40
N ALA A 42 -59.90 -15.27 10.76
CA ALA A 42 -59.54 -13.91 10.34
C ALA A 42 -58.17 -13.49 10.90
N GLN A 43 -57.89 -13.78 12.17
CA GLN A 43 -56.60 -13.52 12.79
C GLN A 43 -55.47 -14.29 12.10
N ILE A 44 -55.64 -15.61 11.88
CA ILE A 44 -54.65 -16.45 11.19
C ILE A 44 -54.37 -15.92 9.78
N THR A 45 -55.42 -15.49 9.06
CA THR A 45 -55.26 -14.94 7.70
C THR A 45 -54.45 -13.63 7.72
N GLY A 46 -54.66 -12.78 8.73
CA GLY A 46 -53.87 -11.58 8.94
C GLY A 46 -52.40 -11.89 9.24
N GLU A 47 -52.14 -12.84 10.15
CA GLU A 47 -50.78 -13.28 10.50
C GLU A 47 -50.04 -13.88 9.30
N ILE A 48 -50.73 -14.66 8.45
CA ILE A 48 -50.16 -15.19 7.20
C ILE A 48 -49.78 -14.05 6.25
N GLY A 49 -50.61 -13.00 6.14
CA GLY A 49 -50.31 -11.82 5.33
C GLY A 49 -49.05 -11.10 5.81
N SER A 50 -48.96 -10.82 7.12
CA SER A 50 -47.78 -10.21 7.73
C SER A 50 -46.52 -11.07 7.56
N LEU A 51 -46.64 -12.39 7.73
CA LEU A 51 -45.53 -13.33 7.51
C LEU A 51 -45.05 -13.30 6.06
N SER A 52 -45.96 -13.22 5.10
CA SER A 52 -45.63 -13.12 3.67
C SER A 52 -44.86 -11.82 3.36
N GLU A 53 -45.28 -10.69 3.91
CA GLU A 53 -44.57 -9.41 3.76
C GLU A 53 -43.17 -9.45 4.39
N GLN A 54 -43.07 -9.98 5.61
CA GLN A 54 -41.80 -10.18 6.31
C GLN A 54 -40.85 -11.07 5.50
N SER A 55 -41.36 -12.16 4.92
CA SER A 55 -40.56 -13.07 4.09
C SER A 55 -40.04 -12.37 2.83
N LYS A 56 -40.85 -11.51 2.20
CA LYS A 56 -40.43 -10.74 1.04
C LYS A 56 -39.33 -9.73 1.40
N SER A 57 -39.46 -9.05 2.54
CA SER A 57 -38.42 -8.14 3.05
C SER A 57 -37.12 -8.88 3.36
N ASN A 58 -37.20 -10.05 4.01
CA ASN A 58 -36.02 -10.87 4.31
C ASN A 58 -35.31 -11.33 3.03
N MET A 59 -36.06 -11.68 1.98
CA MET A 59 -35.47 -12.11 0.71
C MET A 59 -34.70 -10.96 0.02
N ALA A 60 -35.23 -9.74 0.07
CA ALA A 60 -34.51 -8.55 -0.42
C ALA A 60 -33.23 -8.26 0.40
N ALA A 61 -33.28 -8.44 1.73
CA ALA A 61 -32.10 -8.27 2.59
C ALA A 61 -31.02 -9.34 2.31
N ILE A 62 -31.42 -10.58 2.01
CA ILE A 62 -30.51 -11.66 1.61
C ILE A 62 -29.85 -11.35 0.26
N GLU A 63 -30.62 -10.85 -0.71
CA GLU A 63 -30.08 -10.45 -2.02
C GLU A 63 -29.03 -9.33 -1.87
N GLN A 64 -29.36 -8.28 -1.11
CA GLN A 64 -28.42 -7.21 -0.81
C GLN A 64 -27.16 -7.71 -0.10
N SER A 65 -27.32 -8.66 0.84
CA SER A 65 -26.19 -9.27 1.54
C SER A 65 -25.31 -10.09 0.59
N GLY A 66 -25.93 -10.80 -0.36
CA GLY A 66 -25.22 -11.54 -1.41
C GLY A 66 -24.36 -10.63 -2.29
N ASP A 67 -24.89 -9.49 -2.70
CA ASP A 67 -24.15 -8.49 -3.46
C ASP A 67 -22.98 -7.89 -2.66
N ALA A 68 -23.19 -7.60 -1.37
CA ALA A 68 -22.14 -7.13 -0.49
C ALA A 68 -21.01 -8.15 -0.36
N VAL A 69 -21.33 -9.43 -0.13
CA VAL A 69 -20.34 -10.51 -0.05
C VAL A 69 -19.57 -10.66 -1.37
N LYS A 70 -20.25 -10.58 -2.51
CA LYS A 70 -19.61 -10.63 -3.83
C LYS A 70 -18.62 -9.48 -4.01
N LYS A 71 -19.02 -8.26 -3.65
CA LYS A 71 -18.13 -7.08 -3.72
C LYS A 71 -16.92 -7.22 -2.81
N THR A 72 -17.12 -7.73 -1.58
CA THR A 72 -16.03 -8.03 -0.66
C THR A 72 -15.06 -9.07 -1.25
N GLY A 73 -15.58 -10.13 -1.87
CA GLY A 73 -14.75 -11.13 -2.55
C GLY A 73 -13.90 -10.54 -3.68
N GLN A 74 -14.47 -9.63 -4.48
CA GLN A 74 -13.74 -8.90 -5.53
C GLN A 74 -12.64 -8.01 -4.94
N SER A 75 -12.92 -7.28 -3.85
CA SER A 75 -11.91 -6.47 -3.17
C SER A 75 -10.75 -7.32 -2.62
N PHE A 76 -11.04 -8.48 -2.03
CA PHE A 76 -9.98 -9.40 -1.60
C PHE A 76 -9.14 -9.92 -2.75
N HIS A 77 -9.76 -10.22 -3.90
CA HIS A 77 -9.01 -10.63 -5.09
C HIS A 77 -8.03 -9.54 -5.55
N SER A 78 -8.49 -8.29 -5.65
CA SER A 78 -7.63 -7.15 -6.00
C SER A 78 -6.49 -6.94 -5.00
N ILE A 79 -6.75 -7.09 -3.69
CA ILE A 79 -5.70 -7.02 -2.66
C ILE A 79 -4.61 -8.08 -2.91
N VAL A 80 -4.99 -9.31 -3.26
CA VAL A 80 -4.01 -10.36 -3.55
C VAL A 80 -3.18 -10.04 -4.79
N GLU A 81 -3.79 -9.50 -5.85
CA GLU A 81 -3.06 -9.07 -7.05
C GLU A 81 -2.06 -7.94 -6.76
N GLU A 82 -2.46 -6.95 -5.96
CA GLU A 82 -1.59 -5.86 -5.52
C GLU A 82 -0.42 -6.38 -4.66
N LEU A 83 -0.68 -7.33 -3.75
CA LEU A 83 0.36 -7.96 -2.93
C LEU A 83 1.37 -8.74 -3.79
N ASN A 84 0.91 -9.46 -4.82
CA ASN A 84 1.81 -10.16 -5.74
C ASN A 84 2.69 -9.18 -6.53
N THR A 85 2.11 -8.06 -6.96
CA THR A 85 2.85 -7.00 -7.66
C THR A 85 3.89 -6.35 -6.74
N ALA A 86 3.53 -6.09 -5.48
CA ALA A 86 4.45 -5.56 -4.48
C ALA A 86 5.60 -6.54 -4.19
N ALA A 87 5.31 -7.84 -4.09
CA ALA A 87 6.33 -8.86 -3.90
C ALA A 87 7.33 -8.91 -5.07
N ALA A 88 6.85 -8.85 -6.32
CA ALA A 88 7.72 -8.79 -7.49
C ALA A 88 8.60 -7.52 -7.51
N THR A 89 8.03 -6.39 -7.10
CA THR A 89 8.77 -5.12 -6.99
C THR A 89 9.87 -5.19 -5.92
N LEU A 90 9.61 -5.86 -4.80
CA LEU A 90 10.61 -6.08 -3.74
C LEU A 90 11.76 -6.98 -4.22
N ASP A 91 11.48 -8.00 -5.02
CA ASP A 91 12.50 -8.86 -5.60
C ASP A 91 13.44 -8.08 -6.54
N ASP A 92 12.88 -7.25 -7.44
CA ASP A 92 13.65 -6.36 -8.31
C ASP A 92 14.51 -5.38 -7.49
N MET A 93 13.95 -4.84 -6.39
CA MET A 93 14.69 -3.94 -5.50
C MET A 93 15.89 -4.64 -4.83
N ILE A 94 15.75 -5.91 -4.44
CA ILE A 94 16.85 -6.71 -3.88
C ILE A 94 17.96 -6.90 -4.91
N VAL A 95 17.62 -7.17 -6.18
CA VAL A 95 18.61 -7.30 -7.26
C VAL A 95 19.36 -5.98 -7.45
N ARG A 96 18.66 -4.85 -7.57
CA ARG A 96 19.30 -3.53 -7.72
C ARG A 96 20.18 -3.17 -6.53
N MET A 97 19.76 -3.49 -5.31
CA MET A 97 20.57 -3.25 -4.11
C MET A 97 21.91 -4.00 -4.14
N ARG A 98 21.93 -5.21 -4.71
CA ARG A 98 23.20 -5.95 -4.91
C ARG A 98 24.11 -5.26 -5.92
N GLU A 99 23.55 -4.77 -7.03
CA GLU A 99 24.30 -4.02 -8.03
C GLU A 99 24.89 -2.72 -7.44
N VAL A 100 24.11 -1.96 -6.67
CA VAL A 100 24.60 -0.76 -5.98
C VAL A 100 25.75 -1.09 -5.03
N ASN A 101 25.64 -2.20 -4.29
CA ASN A 101 26.71 -2.62 -3.38
C ASN A 101 27.99 -2.99 -4.14
N GLU A 102 27.88 -3.67 -5.27
CA GLU A 102 29.04 -4.00 -6.12
C GLU A 102 29.71 -2.73 -6.67
N ILE A 103 28.91 -1.77 -7.15
CA ILE A 103 29.41 -0.47 -7.61
C ILE A 103 30.12 0.27 -6.48
N ALA A 104 29.56 0.27 -5.27
CA ALA A 104 30.17 0.92 -4.11
C ALA A 104 31.55 0.33 -3.76
N VAL A 105 31.69 -1.00 -3.80
CA VAL A 105 32.97 -1.69 -3.60
C VAL A 105 33.99 -1.29 -4.67
N ASN A 106 33.57 -1.27 -5.94
CA ASN A 106 34.46 -0.87 -7.05
C ASN A 106 34.91 0.60 -6.91
N VAL A 107 34.01 1.51 -6.53
CA VAL A 107 34.33 2.92 -6.30
C VAL A 107 35.32 3.10 -5.14
N ALA A 108 35.18 2.32 -4.07
CA ALA A 108 36.14 2.34 -2.96
C ALA A 108 37.54 1.92 -3.43
N SER A 109 37.63 0.83 -4.19
CA SER A 109 38.91 0.37 -4.76
C SER A 109 39.55 1.39 -5.69
N ILE A 110 38.77 2.03 -6.57
CA ILE A 110 39.25 3.08 -7.48
C ILE A 110 39.75 4.30 -6.68
N SER A 111 39.05 4.65 -5.59
CA SER A 111 39.45 5.77 -4.73
C SER A 111 40.76 5.52 -3.98
N GLU A 112 41.02 4.28 -3.57
CA GLU A 112 42.31 3.86 -2.99
C GLU A 112 43.44 3.96 -4.02
N GLU A 113 43.23 3.45 -5.24
CA GLU A 113 44.21 3.54 -6.33
C GLU A 113 44.49 5.00 -6.72
N GLN A 114 43.45 5.83 -6.81
CA GLN A 114 43.58 7.26 -7.09
C GLN A 114 44.36 7.99 -6.01
N SER A 115 44.19 7.62 -4.74
CA SER A 115 44.95 8.20 -3.63
C SER A 115 46.44 7.87 -3.73
N ALA A 116 46.77 6.62 -4.05
CA ALA A 116 48.15 6.19 -4.28
C ALA A 116 48.78 6.92 -5.48
N SER A 117 48.06 7.00 -6.61
CA SER A 117 48.51 7.73 -7.79
C SER A 117 48.74 9.22 -7.51
N THR A 118 47.85 9.84 -6.72
CA THR A 118 48.00 11.24 -6.31
C THR A 118 49.26 11.44 -5.48
N ALA A 119 49.57 10.53 -4.55
CA ALA A 119 50.80 10.60 -3.76
C ALA A 119 52.05 10.52 -4.64
N GLU A 120 52.07 9.62 -5.63
CA GLU A 120 53.17 9.50 -6.59
C GLU A 120 53.35 10.77 -7.44
N VAL A 121 52.24 11.38 -7.89
CA VAL A 121 52.26 12.67 -8.60
C VAL A 121 52.84 13.77 -7.72
N THR A 122 52.46 13.84 -6.43
CA THR A 122 53.03 14.82 -5.48
C THR A 122 54.53 14.64 -5.33
N THR A 123 55.02 13.41 -5.10
CA THR A 123 56.46 13.14 -5.00
C THR A 123 57.19 13.50 -6.29
N THR A 124 56.60 13.23 -7.45
CA THR A 124 57.18 13.60 -8.75
C THR A 124 57.27 15.12 -8.91
N ALA A 125 56.24 15.86 -8.49
CA ALA A 125 56.22 17.32 -8.52
C ALA A 125 57.29 17.93 -7.58
N GLU A 126 57.48 17.37 -6.39
CA GLU A 126 58.53 17.78 -5.44
C GLU A 126 59.93 17.57 -6.04
N ASN A 127 60.18 16.40 -6.65
CA ASN A 127 61.46 16.10 -7.32
C ASN A 127 61.71 17.06 -8.50
N LEU A 128 60.67 17.39 -9.25
CA LEU A 128 60.77 18.35 -10.37
C LEU A 128 61.09 19.76 -9.89
N ALA A 129 60.45 20.21 -8.80
CA ALA A 129 60.74 21.50 -8.19
C ALA A 129 62.20 21.58 -7.70
N SER A 130 62.68 20.56 -6.99
CA SER A 130 64.08 20.50 -6.55
C SER A 130 65.06 20.48 -7.73
N SER A 131 64.75 19.75 -8.80
CA SER A 131 65.56 19.74 -10.02
C SER A 131 65.59 21.12 -10.68
N ALA A 132 64.46 21.83 -10.73
CA ALA A 132 64.39 23.19 -11.27
C ALA A 132 65.24 24.18 -10.46
N GLU A 133 65.25 24.08 -9.13
CA GLU A 133 66.15 24.87 -8.26
C GLU A 133 67.62 24.59 -8.55
N GLY A 134 67.99 23.31 -8.71
CA GLY A 134 69.34 22.90 -9.07
C GLY A 134 69.79 23.44 -10.44
N ILE A 135 68.89 23.41 -11.43
CA ILE A 135 69.13 23.99 -12.76
C ILE A 135 69.31 25.50 -12.67
N ALA A 136 68.47 26.20 -11.90
CA ALA A 136 68.58 27.65 -11.71
C ALA A 136 69.92 28.04 -11.08
N LYS A 137 70.37 27.29 -10.06
CA LYS A 137 71.69 27.49 -9.44
C LYS A 137 72.83 27.26 -10.44
N THR A 138 72.79 26.15 -11.16
CA THR A 138 73.83 25.83 -12.16
C THR A 138 73.86 26.89 -13.27
N SER A 139 72.71 27.41 -13.68
CA SER A 139 72.61 28.50 -14.66
C SER A 139 73.27 29.77 -14.13
N LYS A 140 73.15 30.05 -12.83
CA LYS A 140 73.82 31.19 -12.20
C LYS A 140 75.33 31.01 -12.15
N ASP A 141 75.80 29.82 -11.79
CA ASP A 141 77.23 29.50 -11.81
C ASP A 141 77.82 29.65 -13.22
N VAL A 142 77.09 29.22 -14.25
CA VAL A 142 77.48 29.40 -15.67
C VAL A 142 77.55 30.88 -16.06
N GLU A 143 76.59 31.70 -15.63
CA GLU A 143 76.60 33.16 -15.87
C GLU A 143 77.84 33.82 -15.26
N ASP A 144 78.17 33.48 -14.00
CA ASP A 144 79.31 34.05 -13.29
C ASP A 144 80.64 33.66 -13.96
N VAL A 145 80.80 32.39 -14.36
CA VAL A 145 81.98 31.92 -15.12
C VAL A 145 82.09 32.63 -16.48
N ALA A 146 80.98 32.78 -17.21
CA ALA A 146 80.97 33.48 -18.49
C ALA A 146 81.37 34.95 -18.35
N SER A 147 80.94 35.62 -17.27
CA SER A 147 81.33 36.99 -16.93
C SER A 147 82.84 37.11 -16.67
N SER A 148 83.40 36.26 -15.80
CA SER A 148 84.84 36.24 -15.53
C SER A 148 85.69 35.91 -16.77
N LEU A 149 85.20 35.01 -17.63
CA LEU A 149 85.85 34.70 -18.91
C LEU A 149 85.86 35.91 -19.84
N SER A 150 84.74 36.65 -19.92
CA SER A 150 84.64 37.88 -20.70
C SER A 150 85.59 38.95 -20.18
N GLU A 151 85.68 39.13 -18.86
CA GLU A 151 86.59 40.10 -18.24
C GLU A 151 88.06 39.76 -18.52
N SER A 152 88.42 38.48 -18.40
CA SER A 152 89.75 37.98 -18.74
C SER A 152 90.08 38.20 -20.23
N ALA A 153 89.12 37.97 -21.13
CA ALA A 153 89.30 38.22 -22.56
C ALA A 153 89.52 39.72 -22.86
N THR A 154 88.79 40.61 -22.19
CA THR A 154 88.98 42.07 -22.29
C THR A 154 90.39 42.47 -21.82
N GLN A 155 90.83 41.98 -20.66
CA GLN A 155 92.18 42.26 -20.14
C GLN A 155 93.29 41.78 -21.10
N ILE A 156 93.13 40.58 -21.68
CA ILE A 156 94.05 40.08 -22.70
C ILE A 156 94.06 40.99 -23.93
N SER A 157 92.89 41.44 -24.39
CA SER A 157 92.78 42.37 -25.53
C SER A 157 93.49 43.71 -25.25
N GLU A 158 93.26 44.31 -24.09
CA GLU A 158 93.93 45.55 -23.66
C GLU A 158 95.45 45.38 -23.55
N ALA A 159 95.91 44.23 -23.04
CA ALA A 159 97.32 43.91 -22.98
C ALA A 159 97.93 43.80 -24.39
N LEU A 160 97.25 43.15 -25.34
CA LEU A 160 97.69 43.04 -26.73
C LEU A 160 97.75 44.39 -27.44
N GLU A 161 96.83 45.32 -27.15
CA GLU A 161 96.89 46.69 -27.69
C GLU A 161 98.15 47.43 -27.24
N LYS A 162 98.62 47.24 -26.00
CA LYS A 162 99.89 47.82 -25.52
C LYS A 162 101.12 47.25 -26.23
N PHE A 163 101.03 46.03 -26.75
CA PHE A 163 102.11 45.37 -27.49
C PHE A 163 102.04 45.59 -29.00
N LYS A 164 100.97 46.20 -29.53
CA LYS A 164 100.95 46.70 -30.92
C LYS A 164 101.80 47.97 -31.01
N ILE A 165 103.04 47.79 -31.48
CA ILE A 165 103.86 48.81 -32.13
C ILE A 165 103.56 48.71 -33.64
N ASP A 166 103.41 49.86 -34.30
CA ASP A 166 103.06 50.05 -35.74
C ASP A 166 103.38 48.88 -36.69
#